data_AF-A0A0F9L765-F1
#
_entry.id   AF-A0A0F9L765-F1
#
_cell.length_a   1.000
_cell.length_b   1.000
_cell.length_c   1.000
_cell.angle_alpha   90.00
_cell.angle_beta   90.00
_cell.angle_gamma   90.00
#
_symmetry.space_group_name_H-M   'P 1'
#
loop_
_entity.id
_entity.type
_entity.pdbx_description
1 polymer ?
#
loop_
_entity_poly.entity_id
_entity_poly.type
_entity_poly.pdbx_seq_one_letter_code
_entity_poly.pdbx_strand_id
1 'polypeptide(L)'
;MLEQVVLPFGPKPLRADVPDETLVKQRDMLGAINLAAAESGLNNEAIYPVLGIEKAAFSKSMSGSNHFPANSLDKFCDAVGNEIVLRWWAQKRGYKLVKLKSTLEEENELLRLEVADLKRDKQTILEFAKSLK
;
A
#
# COMPACT_ATOMS: atom_id res chain seq x y z
N MET A 1 29.82 17.20 22.12
CA MET A 1 29.09 17.38 20.85
C MET A 1 27.94 16.39 20.87
N LEU A 2 26.70 16.86 20.94
CA LEU A 2 25.52 16.00 20.87
C LEU A 2 25.18 15.83 19.39
N GLU A 3 25.30 14.61 18.88
CA GLU A 3 24.78 14.23 17.56
C GLU A 3 23.27 14.45 17.55
N GLN A 4 22.81 15.36 16.68
CA GLN A 4 21.39 15.50 16.39
C GLN A 4 20.96 14.25 15.62
N VAL A 5 20.16 13.40 16.28
CA VAL A 5 19.37 12.37 15.62
C VAL A 5 18.34 13.08 14.73
N VAL A 6 18.63 13.15 13.43
CA VAL A 6 17.67 13.60 12.43
C VAL A 6 16.60 12.52 12.29
N LEU A 7 15.44 12.74 12.90
CA LEU A 7 14.28 11.87 12.73
C LEU A 7 13.73 12.06 11.30
N PRO A 8 13.59 11.00 10.48
CA PRO A 8 13.23 11.11 9.07
C PRO A 8 11.70 11.20 8.91
N PHE A 9 11.06 12.13 9.62
CA PHE A 9 9.63 12.37 9.47
C PHE A 9 9.41 13.50 8.48
N GLY A 10 9.61 13.20 7.19
CA GLY A 10 8.93 13.94 6.13
C GLY A 10 7.40 13.83 6.31
N PRO A 11 6.61 14.74 5.71
CA PRO A 11 5.16 14.64 5.78
C PRO A 11 4.70 13.26 5.32
N LYS A 12 3.98 12.55 6.20
CA LYS A 12 3.43 11.24 5.88
C LYS A 12 2.40 11.43 4.76
N PRO A 13 2.51 10.73 3.62
CA PRO A 13 1.54 10.86 2.55
C PRO A 13 0.14 10.53 3.07
N LEU A 14 -0.84 11.32 2.65
CA LEU A 14 -2.23 11.00 2.91
C LEU A 14 -2.56 9.74 2.12
N ARG A 15 -3.04 8.71 2.81
CA ARG A 15 -3.62 7.54 2.14
C ARG A 15 -4.95 7.99 1.52
N ALA A 16 -4.90 8.46 0.29
CA ALA A 16 -6.10 8.82 -0.45
C ALA A 16 -6.93 7.56 -0.73
N ASP A 17 -8.16 7.54 -0.22
CA ASP A 17 -9.15 6.51 -0.56
C ASP A 17 -9.83 6.90 -1.88
N VAL A 18 -9.11 6.72 -2.98
CA VAL A 18 -9.61 7.04 -4.32
C VAL A 18 -10.57 5.94 -4.78
N PRO A 19 -11.82 6.29 -5.18
CA PRO A 19 -12.77 5.32 -5.72
C PRO A 19 -12.29 4.71 -7.04
N ASP A 20 -12.62 3.44 -7.26
CA ASP A 20 -12.26 2.69 -8.48
C ASP A 20 -12.76 3.37 -9.76
N GLU A 21 -13.94 4.00 -9.71
CA GLU A 21 -14.50 4.77 -10.84
C GLU A 21 -13.58 5.89 -11.33
N THR A 22 -12.83 6.51 -10.42
CA THR A 22 -11.87 7.58 -10.74
C THR A 22 -10.61 7.02 -11.38
N LEU A 23 -10.21 5.80 -10.98
CA LEU A 23 -9.08 5.10 -11.57
C LEU A 23 -9.39 4.76 -13.03
N VAL A 24 -10.52 4.11 -13.32
CA VAL A 24 -10.87 3.67 -14.68
C VAL A 24 -10.92 4.82 -15.69
N LYS A 25 -11.20 6.06 -15.25
CA LYS A 25 -11.18 7.26 -16.09
C LYS A 25 -9.79 7.63 -16.62
N GLN A 26 -8.71 7.16 -15.99
CA GLN A 26 -7.36 7.46 -16.44
C GLN A 26 -7.04 6.72 -17.74
N ARG A 27 -6.76 7.47 -18.81
CA ARG A 27 -6.55 6.94 -20.16
C ARG A 27 -5.33 6.03 -20.27
N ASP A 28 -4.24 6.43 -19.61
CA ASP A 28 -2.93 5.81 -19.72
C ASP A 28 -2.20 5.77 -18.37
N MET A 29 -1.06 5.07 -18.36
CA MET A 29 -0.27 4.85 -17.14
C MET A 29 0.25 6.15 -16.56
N LEU A 30 0.59 7.11 -17.43
CA LEU A 30 1.05 8.42 -17.00
C LEU A 30 -0.07 9.19 -16.27
N GLY A 31 -1.31 9.12 -16.76
CA GLY A 31 -2.47 9.66 -16.05
C GLY A 31 -2.62 9.09 -14.64
N ALA A 32 -2.46 7.77 -14.49
CA ALA A 32 -2.50 7.12 -13.18
C ALA A 32 -1.34 7.55 -12.25
N ILE A 33 -0.11 7.70 -12.78
CA ILE A 33 1.04 8.21 -12.03
C ILE A 33 0.82 9.65 -11.57
N ASN A 34 0.31 10.52 -12.45
CA ASN A 34 -0.01 11.90 -12.13
C ASN A 34 -1.13 12.00 -11.07
N LEU A 35 -2.16 11.17 -11.18
CA LEU A 35 -3.20 11.05 -10.16
C LEU A 35 -2.61 10.61 -8.81
N ALA A 36 -1.76 9.59 -8.81
CA ALA A 36 -1.13 9.08 -7.59
C ALA A 36 -0.28 10.14 -6.88
N ALA A 37 0.47 10.94 -7.64
CA ALA A 37 1.24 12.05 -7.11
C ALA A 37 0.34 13.16 -6.54
N ALA A 38 -0.72 13.55 -7.27
CA ALA A 38 -1.65 14.59 -6.83
C ALA A 38 -2.36 14.21 -5.51
N GLU A 39 -2.84 12.97 -5.43
CA GLU A 39 -3.59 12.44 -4.28
C GLU A 39 -2.70 12.21 -3.04
N SER A 40 -1.38 12.15 -3.21
CA SER A 40 -0.45 12.06 -2.08
C SER A 40 -0.39 13.33 -1.23
N GLY A 41 -0.77 14.48 -1.80
CA GLY A 41 -0.60 15.81 -1.21
C GLY A 41 0.85 16.28 -1.13
N LEU A 42 1.80 15.54 -1.74
CA LEU A 42 3.21 15.88 -1.75
C LEU A 42 3.56 16.76 -2.96
N ASN A 43 4.47 17.71 -2.74
CA ASN A 43 5.12 18.41 -3.83
C ASN A 43 6.14 17.51 -4.54
N ASN A 44 6.37 17.75 -5.83
CA ASN A 44 7.34 17.00 -6.63
C ASN A 44 8.74 16.99 -5.99
N GLU A 45 9.12 18.08 -5.31
CA GLU A 45 10.34 18.23 -4.53
C GLU A 45 10.52 17.21 -3.41
N ALA A 46 9.44 16.63 -2.90
CA ALA A 46 9.50 15.55 -1.92
C ALA A 46 9.60 14.16 -2.57
N ILE A 47 9.27 14.04 -3.86
CA ILE A 47 9.14 12.75 -4.56
C ILE A 47 10.41 12.40 -5.33
N TYR A 48 10.87 13.28 -6.24
CA TYR A 48 12.00 12.94 -7.13
C TYR A 48 13.31 12.56 -6.40
N PRO A 49 13.66 13.14 -5.23
CA PRO A 49 14.89 12.75 -4.53
C PRO A 49 14.83 11.30 -4.03
N VAL A 50 13.66 10.85 -3.55
CA VAL A 50 13.45 9.48 -3.06
C VAL A 50 13.59 8.46 -4.18
N LEU A 51 13.22 8.85 -5.40
CA LEU A 51 13.37 8.01 -6.59
C LEU A 51 14.81 7.98 -7.12
N GLY A 52 15.67 8.91 -6.67
CA GLY A 52 16.99 9.12 -7.25
C GLY A 52 16.93 9.68 -8.68
N ILE A 53 15.88 10.44 -9.00
CA ILE A 53 15.67 11.02 -10.34
C ILE A 53 15.97 12.52 -10.28
N GLU A 54 16.74 13.02 -11.24
CA GLU A 54 16.96 14.44 -11.48
C GLU A 54 15.64 15.20 -11.67
N LYS A 55 15.49 16.38 -11.04
CA LYS A 55 14.25 17.18 -11.10
C LYS A 55 13.73 17.37 -12.53
N ALA A 56 14.62 17.72 -13.46
CA ALA A 56 14.26 17.94 -14.85
C ALA A 56 13.78 16.66 -15.56
N ALA A 57 14.39 15.52 -15.27
CA ALA A 57 13.97 14.23 -15.81
C ALA A 57 12.60 13.83 -15.27
N PHE A 58 12.39 14.00 -13.95
CA PHE A 58 11.10 13.74 -13.32
C PHE A 58 9.99 14.60 -13.94
N SER A 59 10.21 15.93 -14.05
CA SER A 59 9.23 16.82 -14.69
C SER A 59 8.91 16.44 -16.13
N LYS A 60 9.91 16.04 -16.93
CA LYS A 60 9.70 15.55 -18.31
C LYS A 60 8.90 14.25 -18.35
N SER A 61 9.11 13.35 -17.38
CA SER A 61 8.33 12.11 -17.29
C SER A 61 6.88 12.41 -16.91
N MET A 62 6.64 13.31 -15.96
CA MET A 62 5.28 13.69 -15.53
C MET A 62 4.50 14.45 -16.62
N SER A 63 5.20 15.19 -17.49
CA SER A 63 4.61 15.85 -18.68
C SER A 63 4.45 14.93 -19.89
N GLY A 64 4.98 13.69 -19.84
CA GLY A 64 4.94 12.75 -20.95
C GLY A 64 5.96 13.03 -22.07
N SER A 65 6.89 13.96 -21.84
CA SER A 65 8.01 14.24 -22.76
C SER A 65 9.12 13.20 -22.68
N ASN A 66 9.13 12.38 -21.63
CA ASN A 66 9.97 11.20 -21.49
C ASN A 66 9.17 10.06 -20.84
N HIS A 67 9.62 8.82 -20.99
CA HIS A 67 9.02 7.71 -20.26
C HIS A 67 9.36 7.78 -18.76
N PHE A 68 8.40 7.42 -17.92
CA PHE A 68 8.66 7.21 -16.49
C PHE A 68 9.44 5.90 -16.31
N PRO A 69 10.54 5.89 -15.53
CA PRO A 69 11.35 4.69 -15.36
C PRO A 69 10.57 3.59 -14.63
N ALA A 70 10.35 2.47 -15.30
CA ALA A 70 9.56 1.35 -14.77
C ALA A 70 10.12 0.79 -13.45
N ASN A 71 11.46 0.70 -13.34
CA ASN A 71 12.14 0.21 -12.13
C ASN A 71 11.97 1.14 -10.91
N SER A 72 11.43 2.35 -11.10
CA SER A 72 11.18 3.31 -10.02
C SER A 72 9.72 3.31 -9.56
N LEU A 73 8.85 2.50 -10.16
CA LEU A 73 7.42 2.45 -9.83
C LEU A 73 7.17 2.02 -8.38
N ASP A 74 7.84 0.98 -7.90
CA ASP A 74 7.67 0.51 -6.52
C ASP A 74 8.06 1.61 -5.51
N LYS A 75 9.25 2.20 -5.69
CA LYS A 75 9.71 3.33 -4.87
C LYS A 75 8.79 4.53 -4.97
N PHE A 76 8.16 4.74 -6.12
CA PHE A 76 7.19 5.81 -6.31
C PHE A 76 5.92 5.55 -5.50
N CYS A 77 5.30 4.38 -5.61
CA CYS A 77 4.14 4.00 -4.80
C CYS A 77 4.43 4.12 -3.30
N ASP A 78 5.62 3.68 -2.85
CA ASP A 78 6.06 3.83 -1.47
C ASP A 78 6.19 5.30 -1.06
N ALA A 79 6.78 6.14 -1.91
CA ALA A 79 6.98 7.57 -1.65
C ALA A 79 5.65 8.34 -1.59
N VAL A 80 4.73 8.08 -2.53
CA VAL A 80 3.39 8.70 -2.56
C VAL A 80 2.40 8.08 -1.58
N GLY A 81 2.76 6.93 -0.99
CA GLY A 81 2.00 6.25 0.06
C GLY A 81 0.66 5.68 -0.37
N ASN A 82 0.48 5.43 -1.66
CA ASN A 82 -0.77 4.91 -2.21
C ASN A 82 -0.52 3.93 -3.38
N GLU A 83 -1.50 3.06 -3.62
CA GLU A 83 -1.43 1.99 -4.63
C GLU A 83 -2.22 2.33 -5.90
N ILE A 84 -2.44 3.62 -6.18
CA ILE A 84 -3.32 4.08 -7.27
C ILE A 84 -2.85 3.51 -8.61
N VAL A 85 -1.55 3.52 -8.86
CA VAL A 85 -0.95 3.04 -10.10
C VAL A 85 -1.19 1.54 -10.29
N LEU A 86 -0.95 0.73 -9.24
CA LEU A 86 -1.16 -0.71 -9.26
C LEU A 86 -2.65 -1.06 -9.42
N ARG A 87 -3.53 -0.39 -8.67
CA ARG A 87 -4.99 -0.57 -8.74
C ARG A 87 -5.54 -0.23 -10.12
N TRP A 88 -5.11 0.89 -10.70
CA TRP A 88 -5.47 1.27 -12.06
C TRP A 88 -5.06 0.20 -13.07
N TRP A 89 -3.82 -0.28 -12.97
CA TRP A 89 -3.32 -1.24 -13.94
C TRP A 89 -4.07 -2.57 -13.88
N ALA A 90 -4.38 -3.05 -12.67
CA ALA A 90 -5.20 -4.23 -12.46
C ALA A 90 -6.60 -4.07 -13.09
N GLN A 91 -7.29 -2.96 -12.81
CA GLN A 91 -8.62 -2.69 -13.35
C GLN A 91 -8.63 -2.57 -14.87
N LYS A 92 -7.66 -1.86 -15.45
CA LYS A 92 -7.52 -1.73 -16.90
C LYS A 92 -7.32 -3.08 -17.59
N ARG A 93 -6.81 -4.07 -16.87
CA ARG A 93 -6.58 -5.43 -17.35
C ARG A 93 -7.69 -6.41 -16.95
N GLY A 94 -8.73 -5.96 -16.25
CA GLY A 94 -9.85 -6.80 -15.80
C GLY A 94 -9.55 -7.67 -14.58
N TYR A 95 -8.51 -7.33 -13.80
CA TYR A 95 -8.14 -8.05 -12.58
C TYR A 95 -8.60 -7.31 -11.32
N LYS A 96 -8.84 -8.09 -10.27
CA LYS A 96 -8.99 -7.59 -8.90
C LYS A 96 -7.72 -7.88 -8.12
N LEU A 97 -7.27 -6.91 -7.33
CA LEU A 97 -6.13 -7.08 -6.43
C LEU A 97 -6.59 -7.64 -5.10
N VAL A 98 -5.77 -8.55 -4.56
CA VAL A 98 -5.87 -9.03 -3.19
C VAL A 98 -4.51 -8.78 -2.55
N LYS A 99 -4.49 -8.11 -1.41
CA LYS A 99 -3.25 -7.92 -0.66
C LYS A 99 -2.83 -9.27 -0.10
N LEU A 100 -1.59 -9.67 -0.38
CA LEU A 100 -1.02 -10.87 0.21
C LEU A 100 -0.88 -10.66 1.72
N LYS A 101 -1.22 -11.69 2.49
CA LYS A 101 -1.00 -11.70 3.93
C LYS A 101 0.50 -11.76 4.18
N SER A 102 0.94 -11.03 5.20
CA SER A 102 2.27 -11.25 5.76
C SER A 102 2.32 -12.59 6.49
N THR A 103 3.52 -13.16 6.64
CA THR A 103 3.73 -14.38 7.43
C THR A 103 3.14 -14.27 8.84
N LEU A 104 3.26 -13.10 9.47
CA LEU A 104 2.69 -12.84 10.79
C LEU A 104 1.16 -12.83 10.79
N GLU A 105 0.53 -12.28 9.74
CA GLU A 105 -0.93 -12.30 9.60
C GLU A 105 -1.45 -13.72 9.36
N GLU A 106 -0.72 -14.55 8.62
CA GLU A 106 -1.03 -15.97 8.42
C GLU A 106 -0.90 -16.76 9.73
N GLU A 107 0.22 -16.61 10.45
CA GLU A 107 0.44 -17.26 11.75
C GLU A 107 -0.62 -16.84 12.77
N ASN A 108 -0.99 -15.55 12.80
CA ASN A 108 -2.01 -15.07 13.74
C ASN A 108 -3.38 -15.70 13.46
N GLU A 109 -3.72 -15.93 12.20
CA GLU A 109 -4.97 -16.59 11.81
C GLU A 109 -4.97 -18.06 12.22
N LEU A 110 -3.87 -18.80 11.99
CA LEU A 110 -3.72 -20.18 12.44
C LEU A 110 -3.87 -20.31 13.95
N LEU A 111 -3.18 -19.44 14.71
CA LEU A 111 -3.29 -19.42 16.18
C LEU A 111 -4.71 -19.09 16.65
N ARG A 112 -5.42 -18.19 15.95
CA ARG A 112 -6.83 -17.88 16.28
C ARG A 112 -7.75 -19.07 16.05
N LEU A 113 -7.51 -19.85 15.00
CA LEU A 113 -8.26 -21.08 14.73
C LEU A 113 -8.00 -22.12 15.82
N GLU A 114 -6.74 -22.35 16.18
CA GLU A 114 -6.37 -23.29 17.25
C GLU A 114 -6.98 -22.88 18.60
N VAL A 115 -6.91 -21.59 18.95
CA VAL A 115 -7.54 -21.08 20.18
C VAL A 115 -9.06 -21.25 20.15
N ALA A 116 -9.70 -21.12 18.98
CA ALA A 116 -11.13 -21.32 18.84
C ALA A 116 -11.51 -22.80 19.07
N ASP A 117 -10.74 -23.73 18.53
CA ASP A 117 -10.96 -25.17 18.69
C ASP A 117 -10.72 -25.62 20.13
N LEU A 118 -9.61 -25.22 20.75
CA LEU A 118 -9.33 -25.52 22.16
C LEU A 118 -10.42 -24.96 23.10
N LYS A 119 -10.99 -23.80 22.77
CA LYS A 119 -12.12 -23.23 23.53
C LYS A 119 -13.39 -24.06 23.38
N ARG A 120 -13.68 -24.59 22.20
CA ARG A 120 -14.83 -25.49 21.98
C ARG A 120 -14.66 -26.77 22.79
N ASP A 121 -13.50 -27.42 22.69
CA ASP A 121 -13.22 -28.66 23.41
C ASP A 121 -13.32 -28.47 24.92
N LYS A 122 -12.73 -27.39 25.44
CA LYS A 122 -12.84 -27.02 26.85
C LYS A 122 -14.30 -26.83 27.27
N GLN A 123 -15.12 -26.18 26.46
CA GLN A 123 -16.53 -25.97 26.75
C GLN A 123 -17.28 -27.31 26.82
N THR A 124 -17.06 -28.20 25.86
CA THR A 124 -17.66 -29.55 25.86
C THR A 124 -17.27 -30.34 27.10
N ILE A 125 -15.99 -30.31 27.49
CA ILE A 125 -15.51 -30.99 28.71
C ILE A 125 -16.18 -30.40 29.96
N LEU A 126 -16.29 -29.07 30.06
CA LEU A 126 -16.94 -28.41 31.19
C LEU A 126 -18.43 -28.73 31.28
N GLU A 127 -19.14 -28.83 30.16
CA GLU A 127 -20.55 -29.21 30.14
C GLU A 127 -20.76 -30.67 30.56
N PHE A 128 -19.91 -31.57 30.05
CA PHE A 128 -19.92 -32.96 30.49
C PHE A 128 -19.67 -33.10 32.00
N ALA A 129 -18.65 -32.40 32.51
CA ALA A 129 -18.32 -32.41 33.94
C ALA A 129 -19.46 -31.85 34.81
N LYS A 130 -20.23 -30.87 34.30
CA LYS A 130 -21.43 -30.36 34.98
C LYS A 130 -22.58 -31.36 34.98
N SER A 131 -22.76 -32.15 33.92
CA SER A 131 -23.83 -33.16 33.85
C SER A 131 -23.63 -34.38 34.76
N LEU A 132 -22.41 -34.60 35.26
CA LEU A 132 -22.07 -35.69 36.17
C LEU A 132 -22.23 -35.34 37.66
N LYS A 133 -22.52 -34.07 37.97
CA LYS A 133 -22.86 -33.61 39.33
C LYS A 133 -24.37 -33.51 39.48
#